data_AF-A0A6L8DR47-F1
#
_entry.id   AF-A0A6L8DR47-F1
#
_cell.length_a   1.000
_cell.length_b   1.000
_cell.length_c   1.000
_cell.angle_alpha   90.00
_cell.angle_beta   90.00
_cell.angle_gamma   90.00
#
_symmetry.space_group_name_H-M   'P 1'
#
loop_
_entity.id
_entity.type
_entity.pdbx_description
1 polymer ?
#
loop_
_entity_poly.entity_id
_entity_poly.type
_entity_poly.pdbx_seq_one_letter_code
_entity_poly.pdbx_strand_id
1 'polypeptide(L)'
;MGLVPAQAPPPMTPLAGGVSSDIWRVDLPAGTVCVKRALPRLKVAAVWEAPVERNRYEWEWLREAGRIAPSSVPRLVAHDVEAGCFVMGFLDPAAHPLWKAQLRDGVASETTARAVGKRLTAIHGATAGRADVRARFATDDIFYAIRLEPYLVATAARHPDLAERLHAIVARTAGTKHALVHGDVSPKNILIGPDGPIFLDAECAWYGDPAFDLAFCLNHLLLKCLWTPAATAAFLRSFDALAETYLAGVEWEARALLEERAAHLLPGLFLARVDGKSPVEYITAEADRERVRRTARPLIANPPATLAAVREAWAEALPGSVQ
;
A
#
# COMPACT_ATOMS: atom_id res chain seq x y z
N MET A 1 24.12 17.08 3.11
CA MET A 1 22.89 17.77 2.62
C MET A 1 22.90 19.30 2.70
N GLY A 2 23.63 19.96 3.62
CA GLY A 2 23.81 21.43 3.58
C GLY A 2 22.57 22.28 3.90
N LEU A 3 21.57 21.71 4.60
CA LEU A 3 20.29 22.39 4.88
C LEU A 3 20.33 23.36 6.08
N VAL A 4 21.34 23.23 6.94
CA VAL A 4 21.58 24.10 8.11
C VAL A 4 23.08 24.28 8.33
N PRO A 5 23.51 25.39 8.98
CA PRO A 5 24.89 25.53 9.47
C PRO A 5 25.22 24.45 10.51
N ALA A 6 26.44 23.92 10.48
CA ALA A 6 26.87 22.79 11.32
C ALA A 6 26.85 23.07 12.85
N GLN A 7 26.80 24.35 13.26
CA GLN A 7 26.98 24.76 14.65
C GLN A 7 25.65 25.02 15.40
N ALA A 8 24.51 24.86 14.74
CA ALA A 8 23.18 25.08 15.34
C ALA A 8 22.20 24.00 14.86
N PRO A 9 22.13 22.83 15.53
CA PRO A 9 21.18 21.80 15.16
C PRO A 9 19.75 22.35 15.33
N PRO A 10 18.87 22.21 14.31
CA PRO A 10 17.49 22.68 14.38
C PRO A 10 16.70 21.89 15.44
N PRO A 11 15.59 22.44 15.95
CA PRO A 11 14.63 21.65 16.73
C PRO A 11 14.16 20.43 15.93
N MET A 12 14.20 19.26 16.57
CA MET A 12 13.80 17.99 15.98
C MET A 12 12.84 17.25 16.91
N THR A 13 11.73 16.77 16.36
CA THR A 13 10.73 15.98 17.10
C THR A 13 10.52 14.66 16.38
N PRO A 14 10.67 13.50 17.06
CA PRO A 14 10.41 12.21 16.45
C PRO A 14 8.92 12.08 16.11
N LEU A 15 8.61 11.61 14.91
CA LEU A 15 7.25 11.29 14.48
C LEU A 15 6.96 9.81 14.74
N ALA A 16 5.76 9.53 15.23
CA ALA A 16 5.30 8.16 15.50
C ALA A 16 4.74 7.49 14.23
N GLY A 17 4.58 6.16 14.28
CA GLY A 17 3.82 5.39 13.27
C GLY A 17 4.65 4.61 12.25
N GLY A 18 5.95 4.90 12.11
CA GLY A 18 6.87 4.14 11.26
C GLY A 18 7.49 2.93 11.99
N VAL A 19 7.29 1.72 11.47
CA VAL A 19 7.97 0.50 11.98
C VAL A 19 9.29 0.22 11.26
N SER A 20 9.45 0.67 10.01
CA SER A 20 10.62 0.39 9.17
C SER A 20 11.62 1.53 9.07
N SER A 21 11.29 2.71 9.61
CA SER A 21 12.12 3.90 9.52
C SER A 21 12.04 4.77 10.77
N ASP A 22 13.10 5.53 11.03
CA ASP A 22 13.04 6.71 11.88
C ASP A 22 12.53 7.88 11.04
N ILE A 23 11.54 8.60 11.57
CA ILE A 23 10.96 9.78 10.91
C ILE A 23 11.01 10.94 11.91
N TRP A 24 11.55 12.06 11.48
CA TRP A 24 11.73 13.24 12.32
C TRP A 24 11.13 14.47 11.64
N ARG A 25 10.31 15.22 12.38
CA ARG A 25 9.99 16.60 12.04
C ARG A 25 11.18 17.46 12.41
N VAL A 26 11.61 18.33 11.49
CA VAL A 26 12.73 19.23 11.69
C VAL A 26 12.30 20.65 11.31
N ASP A 27 12.37 21.57 12.27
CA ASP A 27 11.97 22.96 12.06
C ASP A 27 13.20 23.77 11.58
N LEU A 28 13.30 23.98 10.27
CA LEU A 28 14.36 24.78 9.65
C LEU A 28 13.96 26.26 9.56
N PRO A 29 14.93 27.19 9.45
CA PRO A 29 14.61 28.61 9.20
C PRO A 29 13.79 28.84 7.92
N ALA A 30 13.97 28.00 6.90
CA ALA A 30 13.25 28.06 5.63
C ALA A 30 11.90 27.31 5.63
N GLY A 31 11.51 26.70 6.76
CA GLY A 31 10.27 25.93 6.91
C GLY A 31 10.49 24.54 7.47
N THR A 32 9.40 23.90 7.89
CA THR A 32 9.43 22.57 8.49
C THR A 32 9.57 21.47 7.43
N VAL A 33 10.42 20.48 7.71
CA VAL A 33 10.65 19.31 6.85
C VAL A 33 10.52 18.01 7.65
N CYS A 34 10.36 16.89 6.93
CA CYS A 34 10.50 15.55 7.45
C CYS A 34 11.84 14.96 7.00
N VAL A 35 12.59 14.39 7.93
CA VAL A 35 13.76 13.53 7.63
C VAL A 35 13.36 12.09 7.86
N LYS A 36 13.55 11.22 6.86
CA LYS A 36 13.27 9.80 6.94
C LYS A 36 14.54 8.99 6.72
N ARG A 37 14.81 8.04 7.62
CA ARG A 37 15.95 7.11 7.55
C ARG A 37 15.48 5.68 7.76
N ALA A 38 15.80 4.78 6.84
CA ALA A 38 15.45 3.36 6.98
C ALA A 38 16.25 2.68 8.10
N LEU A 39 15.60 1.75 8.80
CA LEU A 39 16.21 0.92 9.83
C LEU A 39 16.60 -0.45 9.27
N PRO A 40 17.75 -1.04 9.64
CA PRO A 40 18.09 -2.41 9.21
C PRO A 40 17.11 -3.46 9.79
N ARG A 41 16.58 -3.22 10.99
CA ARG A 41 15.57 -4.06 11.66
C ARG A 41 14.29 -3.28 11.92
N LEU A 42 13.15 -3.85 11.56
CA LEU A 42 11.83 -3.26 11.78
C LEU A 42 11.43 -3.34 13.26
N LYS A 43 10.75 -2.29 13.75
CA LYS A 43 10.17 -2.16 15.09
C LYS A 43 8.87 -2.98 15.22
N VAL A 44 8.94 -4.29 14.96
CA VAL A 44 7.81 -5.25 15.07
C VAL A 44 8.15 -6.39 16.04
N ALA A 45 7.12 -7.10 16.53
CA ALA A 45 7.28 -8.17 17.52
C ALA A 45 8.05 -9.38 16.95
N ALA A 46 7.81 -9.71 15.69
CA ALA A 46 8.59 -10.72 14.97
C ALA A 46 9.94 -10.14 14.51
N VAL A 47 10.98 -10.97 14.42
CA VAL A 47 12.23 -10.57 13.76
C VAL A 47 11.93 -10.35 12.28
N TRP A 48 12.07 -9.11 11.84
CA TRP A 48 11.91 -8.71 10.45
C TRP A 48 13.03 -7.75 10.08
N GLU A 49 13.96 -8.27 9.28
CA GLU A 49 15.08 -7.52 8.72
C GLU A 49 14.76 -7.14 7.29
N ALA A 50 15.19 -5.95 6.88
CA ALA A 50 14.96 -5.47 5.52
C ALA A 50 16.19 -4.68 5.02
N PRO A 51 16.55 -4.82 3.73
CA PRO A 51 17.65 -4.07 3.14
C PRO A 51 17.43 -2.55 3.30
N VAL A 52 18.42 -1.82 3.81
CA VAL A 52 18.30 -0.35 4.04
C VAL A 52 18.24 0.46 2.75
N GLU A 53 18.75 -0.10 1.65
CA GLU A 53 18.70 0.47 0.30
C GLU A 53 17.28 0.74 -0.21
N ARG A 54 16.25 0.16 0.43
CA ARG A 54 14.84 0.51 0.19
C ARG A 54 14.54 2.01 0.38
N ASN A 55 15.31 2.73 1.20
CA ASN A 55 15.20 4.18 1.34
C ASN A 55 15.49 4.92 0.03
N ARG A 56 16.49 4.45 -0.72
CA ARG A 56 16.83 4.99 -2.05
C ARG A 56 15.68 4.77 -3.02
N TYR A 57 15.08 3.58 -3.02
CA TYR A 57 14.00 3.25 -3.95
C TYR A 57 12.69 3.97 -3.60
N GLU A 58 12.43 4.23 -2.32
CA GLU A 58 11.35 5.12 -1.91
C GLU A 58 11.55 6.54 -2.47
N TRP A 59 12.74 7.12 -2.29
CA TRP A 59 13.06 8.43 -2.87
C TRP A 59 12.87 8.45 -4.39
N GLU A 60 13.39 7.44 -5.07
CA GLU A 60 13.29 7.32 -6.53
C GLU A 60 11.83 7.18 -7.00
N TRP A 61 11.02 6.41 -6.29
CA TRP A 61 9.59 6.27 -6.58
C TRP A 61 8.87 7.61 -6.39
N LEU A 62 9.09 8.28 -5.26
CA LEU A 62 8.50 9.60 -4.98
C LEU A 62 8.90 10.61 -6.06
N ARG A 63 10.14 10.56 -6.53
CA ARG A 63 10.64 11.45 -7.59
C ARG A 63 9.95 11.18 -8.93
N GLU A 64 9.81 9.91 -9.34
CA GLU A 64 9.13 9.57 -10.59
C GLU A 64 7.63 9.87 -10.52
N ALA A 65 6.97 9.51 -9.42
CA ALA A 65 5.56 9.80 -9.18
C ALA A 65 5.28 11.31 -9.13
N GLY A 66 6.14 12.10 -8.48
CA GLY A 66 6.03 13.56 -8.44
C GLY A 66 6.24 14.23 -9.80
N ARG A 67 6.99 13.61 -10.72
CA ARG A 67 7.09 14.10 -12.11
C ARG A 67 5.79 13.85 -12.89
N ILE A 68 5.11 12.75 -12.62
CA ILE A 68 3.89 12.32 -13.33
C ILE A 68 2.65 13.03 -12.76
N ALA A 69 2.55 13.08 -11.43
CA ALA A 69 1.46 13.68 -10.68
C ALA A 69 2.04 14.52 -9.53
N PRO A 70 2.38 15.80 -9.77
CA PRO A 70 3.13 16.64 -8.81
C PRO A 70 2.50 16.78 -7.42
N SER A 71 1.17 16.77 -7.30
CA SER A 71 0.46 16.86 -6.02
C SER A 71 0.27 15.51 -5.32
N SER A 72 0.80 14.41 -5.88
CA SER A 72 0.64 13.03 -5.38
C SER A 72 1.69 12.57 -4.38
N VAL A 73 2.72 13.36 -4.13
CA VAL A 73 3.82 13.05 -3.22
C VAL A 73 4.23 14.30 -2.43
N PRO A 74 4.89 14.16 -1.27
CA PRO A 74 5.52 15.28 -0.61
C PRO A 74 6.60 15.92 -1.50
N ARG A 75 6.80 17.23 -1.34
CA ARG A 75 7.92 17.92 -2.00
C ARG A 75 9.25 17.31 -1.55
N LEU A 76 10.02 16.78 -2.48
CA LEU A 76 11.36 16.27 -2.21
C LEU A 76 12.35 17.42 -2.04
N VAL A 77 13.20 17.36 -1.01
CA VAL A 77 14.13 18.45 -0.64
C VAL A 77 15.59 18.03 -0.84
N ALA A 78 16.01 16.92 -0.24
CA ALA A 78 17.39 16.43 -0.33
C ALA A 78 17.44 14.92 -0.12
N HIS A 79 18.48 14.27 -0.64
CA HIS A 79 18.71 12.83 -0.46
C HIS A 79 20.20 12.60 -0.21
N ASP A 80 20.50 11.79 0.80
CA ASP A 80 21.83 11.37 1.17
C ASP A 80 21.88 9.83 1.14
N VAL A 81 22.34 9.31 0.01
CA VAL A 81 22.37 7.86 -0.27
C VAL A 81 23.31 7.14 0.71
N GLU A 82 24.45 7.74 1.03
CA GLU A 82 25.45 7.15 1.94
C GLU A 82 24.91 7.08 3.37
N ALA A 83 24.21 8.14 3.82
CA ALA A 83 23.56 8.16 5.12
C ALA A 83 22.23 7.36 5.16
N GLY A 84 21.74 6.85 4.03
CA GLY A 84 20.48 6.12 3.91
C GLY A 84 19.26 6.92 4.35
N CYS A 85 19.25 8.23 4.08
CA CYS A 85 18.17 9.12 4.48
C CYS A 85 17.81 10.15 3.41
N PHE A 86 16.56 10.61 3.44
CA PHE A 86 16.11 11.70 2.61
C PHE A 86 15.24 12.69 3.39
N VAL A 87 15.09 13.88 2.81
CA VAL A 87 14.35 15.01 3.35
C VAL A 87 13.21 15.37 2.40
N MET A 88 12.03 15.51 2.95
CA MET A 88 10.82 15.89 2.22
C MET A 88 10.04 16.98 2.98
N GLY A 89 9.10 17.64 2.32
CA GLY A 89 8.23 18.62 2.94
C GLY A 89 7.43 18.00 4.08
N PHE A 90 7.34 18.71 5.20
CA PHE A 90 6.40 18.36 6.27
C PHE A 90 4.98 18.76 5.84
N LEU A 91 4.04 17.82 5.96
CA LEU A 91 2.64 18.04 5.64
C LEU A 91 1.85 18.11 6.94
N ASP A 92 1.22 19.26 7.21
CA ASP A 92 0.46 19.48 8.44
C ASP A 92 -0.69 18.46 8.54
N PRO A 93 -0.75 17.61 9.58
CA PRO A 93 -1.81 16.63 9.77
C PRO A 93 -3.23 17.22 9.84
N ALA A 94 -3.38 18.49 10.23
CA ALA A 94 -4.67 19.15 10.25
C ALA A 94 -5.23 19.38 8.84
N ALA A 95 -4.35 19.71 7.88
CA ALA A 95 -4.69 19.90 6.46
C ALA A 95 -4.53 18.63 5.63
N HIS A 96 -3.76 17.65 6.12
CA HIS A 96 -3.42 16.40 5.44
C HIS A 96 -3.71 15.20 6.36
N PRO A 97 -4.97 14.98 6.76
CA PRO A 97 -5.32 13.87 7.63
C PRO A 97 -4.93 12.52 7.01
N LEU A 98 -4.45 11.62 7.86
CA LEU A 98 -4.12 10.25 7.46
C LEU A 98 -5.40 9.50 7.05
N TRP A 99 -5.43 8.91 5.86
CA TRP A 99 -6.63 8.24 5.36
C TRP A 99 -7.06 7.08 6.25
N LYS A 100 -6.11 6.31 6.82
CA LYS A 100 -6.40 5.28 7.84
C LYS A 100 -7.16 5.83 9.04
N ALA A 101 -6.83 7.04 9.51
CA ALA A 101 -7.51 7.67 10.64
C ALA A 101 -8.93 8.09 10.25
N GLN A 102 -9.11 8.69 9.07
CA GLN A 102 -10.44 8.99 8.54
C GLN A 102 -11.32 7.73 8.43
N LEU A 103 -10.78 6.65 7.87
CA LEU A 103 -11.53 5.38 7.73
C LEU A 103 -11.85 4.75 9.09
N ARG A 104 -10.94 4.81 10.07
CA ARG A 104 -11.22 4.39 11.46
C ARG A 104 -12.43 5.13 12.02
N ASP A 105 -12.49 6.44 11.77
CA ASP A 105 -13.52 7.33 12.30
C ASP A 105 -14.81 7.30 11.43
N GLY A 106 -14.91 6.34 10.50
CA GLY A 106 -16.08 6.14 9.63
C GLY A 106 -16.19 7.14 8.47
N VAL A 107 -15.18 7.99 8.29
CA VAL A 107 -15.12 8.98 7.20
C VAL A 107 -14.59 8.30 5.94
N ALA A 108 -15.50 7.70 5.17
CA ALA A 108 -15.23 7.11 3.87
C ALA A 108 -16.04 7.83 2.78
N SER A 109 -15.38 8.19 1.68
CA SER A 109 -15.98 8.91 0.57
C SER A 109 -15.55 8.31 -0.75
N GLU A 110 -16.52 8.07 -1.64
CA GLU A 110 -16.29 7.64 -3.01
C GLU A 110 -15.38 8.64 -3.75
N THR A 111 -15.55 9.94 -3.53
CA THR A 111 -14.70 10.98 -4.16
C THR A 111 -13.22 10.77 -3.82
N THR A 112 -12.90 10.51 -2.55
CA THR A 112 -11.53 10.20 -2.12
C THR A 112 -11.02 8.92 -2.77
N ALA A 113 -11.84 7.87 -2.78
CA ALA A 113 -11.48 6.59 -3.36
C ALA A 113 -11.21 6.68 -4.88
N ARG A 114 -12.03 7.44 -5.62
CA ARG A 114 -11.81 7.77 -7.04
C ARG A 114 -10.52 8.55 -7.23
N ALA A 115 -10.23 9.52 -6.37
CA ALA A 115 -9.00 10.31 -6.46
C ALA A 115 -7.75 9.46 -6.26
N VAL A 116 -7.79 8.47 -5.34
CA VAL A 116 -6.71 7.49 -5.17
C VAL A 116 -6.54 6.66 -6.43
N GLY A 117 -7.65 6.10 -6.97
CA GLY A 117 -7.63 5.32 -8.20
C GLY A 117 -7.05 6.09 -9.40
N LYS A 118 -7.46 7.35 -9.58
CA LYS A 118 -6.94 8.22 -10.66
C LYS A 118 -5.43 8.41 -10.59
N ARG A 119 -4.90 8.76 -9.41
CA ARG A 119 -3.45 9.02 -9.26
C ARG A 119 -2.62 7.75 -9.44
N LEU A 120 -3.07 6.64 -8.87
CA LEU A 120 -2.37 5.37 -8.98
C LEU A 120 -2.32 4.90 -10.45
N THR A 121 -3.44 5.00 -11.16
CA THR A 121 -3.52 4.63 -12.58
C THR A 121 -2.68 5.54 -13.47
N ALA A 122 -2.64 6.84 -13.18
CA ALA A 122 -1.78 7.77 -13.91
C ALA A 122 -0.28 7.42 -13.76
N ILE A 123 0.15 7.07 -12.54
CA ILE A 123 1.54 6.66 -12.27
C ILE A 123 1.86 5.34 -12.99
N HIS A 124 0.99 4.34 -12.89
CA HIS A 124 1.17 3.07 -13.58
C HIS A 124 1.17 3.24 -15.10
N GLY A 125 0.22 3.97 -15.67
CA GLY A 125 0.13 4.21 -17.10
C GLY A 125 1.34 4.97 -17.66
N ALA A 126 1.81 6.00 -16.97
CA ALA A 126 2.98 6.76 -17.41
C ALA A 126 4.32 6.02 -17.27
N THR A 127 4.35 4.90 -16.54
CA THR A 127 5.54 4.05 -16.37
C THR A 127 5.43 2.70 -17.08
N ALA A 128 4.26 2.37 -17.61
CA ALA A 128 4.03 1.09 -18.24
C ALA A 128 4.93 0.90 -19.47
N GLY A 129 5.56 -0.28 -19.56
CA GLY A 129 6.46 -0.63 -20.66
C GLY A 129 7.79 0.12 -20.70
N ARG A 130 8.08 1.03 -19.76
CA ARG A 130 9.32 1.82 -19.78
C ARG A 130 10.54 1.00 -19.32
N ALA A 131 11.41 0.69 -20.27
CA ALA A 131 12.64 -0.08 -20.04
C ALA A 131 13.60 0.62 -19.05
N ASP A 132 13.69 1.94 -19.09
CA ASP A 132 14.55 2.71 -18.19
C ASP A 132 14.06 2.65 -16.73
N VAL A 133 12.74 2.71 -16.52
CA VAL A 133 12.12 2.55 -15.20
C VAL A 133 12.28 1.09 -14.73
N ARG A 134 12.08 0.12 -15.64
CA ARG A 134 12.31 -1.30 -15.34
C ARG A 134 13.73 -1.57 -14.84
N ALA A 135 14.74 -1.02 -15.52
CA ALA A 135 16.13 -1.19 -15.11
C ALA A 135 16.44 -0.51 -13.76
N ARG A 136 15.87 0.68 -13.52
CA ARG A 136 16.04 1.43 -12.25
C ARG A 136 15.40 0.75 -11.05
N PHE A 137 14.30 0.03 -11.25
CA PHE A 137 13.50 -0.63 -10.21
C PHE A 137 13.52 -2.17 -10.33
N ALA A 138 14.68 -2.73 -10.66
CA ALA A 138 14.95 -4.17 -10.60
C ALA A 138 15.17 -4.62 -9.13
N THR A 139 14.16 -4.39 -8.31
CA THR A 139 14.16 -4.55 -6.85
C THR A 139 13.32 -5.75 -6.41
N ASP A 140 13.26 -6.78 -7.25
CA ASP A 140 12.50 -8.01 -7.08
C ASP A 140 12.73 -8.66 -5.71
N ASP A 141 13.99 -8.74 -5.26
CA ASP A 141 14.35 -9.36 -3.99
C ASP A 141 13.80 -8.56 -2.79
N ILE A 142 13.81 -7.22 -2.88
CA ILE A 142 13.23 -6.34 -1.86
C ILE A 142 11.72 -6.58 -1.80
N PHE A 143 11.04 -6.48 -2.95
CA PHE A 143 9.59 -6.69 -3.02
C PHE A 143 9.19 -8.08 -2.55
N TYR A 144 9.93 -9.12 -2.93
CA TYR A 144 9.70 -10.48 -2.44
C TYR A 144 9.83 -10.55 -0.92
N ALA A 145 10.95 -10.08 -0.36
CA ALA A 145 11.27 -10.20 1.06
C ALA A 145 10.29 -9.44 1.97
N ILE A 146 9.74 -8.31 1.52
CA ILE A 146 8.88 -7.46 2.37
C ILE A 146 7.41 -7.49 1.96
N ARG A 147 7.04 -8.06 0.81
CA ARG A 147 5.63 -8.21 0.39
C ARG A 147 5.25 -9.66 0.10
N LEU A 148 5.85 -10.33 -0.89
CA LEU A 148 5.36 -11.66 -1.28
C LEU A 148 5.59 -12.72 -0.19
N GLU A 149 6.77 -12.73 0.44
CA GLU A 149 7.10 -13.67 1.51
C GLU A 149 6.21 -13.50 2.74
N PRO A 150 6.18 -12.32 3.40
CA PRO A 150 5.47 -12.19 4.68
C PRO A 150 3.96 -12.28 4.55
N TYR A 151 3.42 -12.04 3.35
CA TYR A 151 1.98 -12.12 3.09
C TYR A 151 1.58 -13.47 2.52
N LEU A 152 2.10 -13.87 1.37
CA LEU A 152 1.55 -15.02 0.64
C LEU A 152 2.29 -16.33 0.97
N VAL A 153 3.63 -16.31 1.02
CA VAL A 153 4.42 -17.52 1.33
C VAL A 153 4.24 -17.96 2.78
N ALA A 154 4.30 -17.01 3.72
CA ALA A 154 4.09 -17.30 5.13
C ALA A 154 2.66 -17.80 5.41
N THR A 155 1.65 -17.26 4.72
CA THR A 155 0.27 -17.75 4.80
C THR A 155 0.14 -19.14 4.17
N ALA A 156 0.82 -19.41 3.05
CA ALA A 156 0.83 -20.75 2.45
C ALA A 156 1.36 -21.83 3.42
N ALA A 157 2.41 -21.52 4.18
CA ALA A 157 2.95 -22.42 5.19
C ALA A 157 1.96 -22.74 6.33
N ARG A 158 1.00 -21.85 6.59
CA ARG A 158 -0.04 -22.03 7.62
C ARG A 158 -1.35 -22.63 7.09
N HIS A 159 -1.53 -22.65 5.77
CA HIS A 159 -2.69 -23.22 5.08
C HIS A 159 -2.22 -24.21 4.01
N PRO A 160 -1.76 -25.42 4.40
CA PRO A 160 -1.20 -26.41 3.47
C PRO A 160 -2.17 -26.79 2.34
N ASP A 161 -3.48 -26.76 2.62
CA ASP A 161 -4.54 -27.03 1.64
C ASP A 161 -4.67 -25.95 0.55
N LEU A 162 -4.12 -24.76 0.77
CA LEU A 162 -4.11 -23.63 -0.17
C LEU A 162 -2.71 -23.29 -0.69
N ALA A 163 -1.67 -24.01 -0.25
CA ALA A 163 -0.29 -23.64 -0.48
C ALA A 163 0.05 -23.56 -1.98
N GLU A 164 -0.39 -24.52 -2.78
CA GLU A 164 -0.18 -24.53 -4.23
C GLU A 164 -0.78 -23.27 -4.89
N ARG A 165 -2.02 -22.90 -4.54
CA ARG A 165 -2.69 -21.73 -5.08
C ARG A 165 -1.99 -20.44 -4.68
N LEU A 166 -1.59 -20.31 -3.41
CA LEU A 166 -0.86 -19.14 -2.92
C LEU A 166 0.52 -19.00 -3.56
N HIS A 167 1.23 -20.10 -3.78
CA HIS A 167 2.51 -20.10 -4.48
C HIS A 167 2.35 -19.75 -5.97
N ALA A 168 1.26 -20.18 -6.62
CA ALA A 168 0.94 -19.77 -7.98
C ALA A 168 0.65 -18.26 -8.08
N ILE A 169 -0.04 -17.68 -7.10
CA ILE A 169 -0.24 -16.21 -7.01
C ILE A 169 1.13 -15.52 -6.88
N VAL A 170 2.00 -15.98 -5.99
CA VAL A 170 3.36 -15.44 -5.82
C VAL A 170 4.14 -15.48 -7.14
N ALA A 171 4.15 -16.63 -7.82
CA ALA A 171 4.84 -16.80 -9.10
C ALA A 171 4.29 -15.87 -10.19
N ARG A 172 2.96 -15.77 -10.32
CA ARG A 172 2.31 -14.89 -11.31
C ARG A 172 2.65 -13.43 -11.04
N THR A 173 2.56 -12.98 -9.79
CA THR A 173 2.88 -11.59 -9.42
C THR A 173 4.36 -11.29 -9.66
N ALA A 174 5.28 -12.16 -9.20
CA ALA A 174 6.72 -11.99 -9.40
C ALA A 174 7.10 -11.92 -10.90
N GLY A 175 6.49 -12.78 -11.72
CA GLY A 175 6.77 -12.88 -13.15
C GLY A 175 6.14 -11.77 -14.02
N THR A 176 5.17 -11.03 -13.50
CA THR A 176 4.46 -9.99 -14.26
C THR A 176 5.18 -8.64 -14.14
N LYS A 177 5.56 -8.04 -15.28
CA LYS A 177 6.40 -6.83 -15.36
C LYS A 177 5.77 -5.76 -16.25
N HIS A 178 4.79 -5.02 -15.74
CA HIS A 178 4.06 -4.02 -16.52
C HIS A 178 4.47 -2.58 -16.20
N ALA A 179 4.54 -2.17 -14.94
CA ALA A 179 4.67 -0.75 -14.55
C ALA A 179 5.46 -0.55 -13.25
N LEU A 180 5.71 0.70 -12.88
CA LEU A 180 6.29 1.06 -11.59
C LEU A 180 5.23 0.95 -10.49
N VAL A 181 5.39 -0.02 -9.60
CA VAL A 181 4.47 -0.34 -8.51
C VAL A 181 5.03 0.27 -7.21
N HIS A 182 4.16 0.86 -6.39
CA HIS A 182 4.50 1.39 -5.06
C HIS A 182 4.77 0.24 -4.07
N GLY A 183 3.97 -0.81 -4.14
CA GLY A 183 4.10 -2.04 -3.36
C GLY A 183 3.55 -1.95 -1.93
N ASP A 184 2.97 -0.83 -1.51
CA ASP A 184 2.32 -0.66 -0.19
C ASP A 184 1.27 0.45 -0.22
N VAL A 185 0.37 0.39 -1.19
CA VAL A 185 -0.77 1.31 -1.29
C VAL A 185 -1.81 0.92 -0.23
N SER A 186 -1.53 1.31 1.01
CA SER A 186 -2.42 1.11 2.15
C SER A 186 -2.86 2.46 2.72
N PRO A 187 -4.06 2.58 3.33
CA PRO A 187 -4.52 3.85 3.88
C PRO A 187 -3.61 4.46 4.97
N LYS A 188 -2.69 3.68 5.56
CA LYS A 188 -1.66 4.20 6.49
C LYS A 188 -0.53 4.97 5.79
N ASN A 189 -0.43 4.87 4.47
CA ASN A 189 0.59 5.47 3.64
C ASN A 189 0.00 6.54 2.71
N ILE A 190 -1.24 6.97 2.97
CA ILE A 190 -1.95 7.94 2.14
C ILE A 190 -2.48 9.05 3.04
N LEU A 191 -2.05 10.29 2.78
CA LEU A 191 -2.65 11.48 3.38
C LEU A 191 -3.68 12.06 2.43
N ILE A 192 -4.79 12.57 2.95
CA ILE A 192 -5.82 13.23 2.14
C ILE A 192 -5.64 14.74 2.28
N GLY A 193 -4.94 15.34 1.31
CA GLY A 193 -4.71 16.79 1.26
C GLY A 193 -5.80 17.55 0.51
N PRO A 194 -5.74 18.90 0.52
CA PRO A 194 -6.70 19.75 -0.19
C PRO A 194 -6.72 19.50 -1.71
N ASP A 195 -5.57 19.15 -2.30
CA ASP A 195 -5.45 18.88 -3.73
C ASP A 195 -5.67 17.39 -4.09
N GLY A 196 -5.89 16.53 -3.09
CA GLY A 196 -6.11 15.09 -3.25
C GLY A 196 -5.10 14.19 -2.49
N PRO A 197 -5.09 12.88 -2.78
CA PRO A 197 -4.39 11.88 -1.97
C PRO A 197 -2.88 11.79 -2.22
N ILE A 198 -2.07 12.03 -1.19
CA ILE A 198 -0.61 12.03 -1.23
C ILE A 198 -0.09 10.66 -0.76
N PHE A 199 0.67 9.97 -1.61
CA PHE A 199 1.31 8.69 -1.31
C PHE A 199 2.63 8.90 -0.58
N LEU A 200 2.89 8.02 0.38
CA LEU A 200 4.08 7.98 1.24
C LEU A 200 4.62 6.55 1.28
N ASP A 201 5.86 6.36 1.73
CA ASP A 201 6.34 5.03 2.16
C ASP A 201 6.37 3.97 1.04
N ALA A 202 6.83 4.39 -0.14
CA ALA A 202 7.08 3.52 -1.29
C ALA A 202 8.39 2.70 -1.16
N GLU A 203 8.71 2.23 0.04
CA GLU A 203 9.93 1.42 0.29
C GLU A 203 9.89 0.03 -0.38
N CYS A 204 8.73 -0.35 -0.91
CA CYS A 204 8.52 -1.60 -1.64
C CYS A 204 8.49 -1.40 -3.16
N ALA A 205 8.90 -0.21 -3.62
CA ALA A 205 8.83 0.13 -5.02
C ALA A 205 9.62 -0.85 -5.88
N TRP A 206 8.98 -1.33 -6.94
CA TRP A 206 9.57 -2.25 -7.92
C TRP A 206 8.88 -2.09 -9.27
N TYR A 207 9.54 -2.56 -10.34
CA TYR A 207 8.88 -2.69 -11.62
C TYR A 207 8.20 -4.06 -11.73
N GLY A 208 6.87 -4.07 -11.76
CA GLY A 208 6.10 -5.29 -11.53
C GLY A 208 4.65 -5.24 -11.95
N ASP A 209 3.81 -6.01 -11.25
CA ASP A 209 2.38 -6.13 -11.51
C ASP A 209 1.58 -5.02 -10.81
N PRO A 210 0.99 -4.07 -11.56
CA PRO A 210 0.19 -2.99 -10.97
C PRO A 210 -1.12 -3.48 -10.35
N ALA A 211 -1.55 -4.72 -10.63
CA ALA A 211 -2.66 -5.35 -9.93
C ALA A 211 -2.42 -5.49 -8.41
N PHE A 212 -1.15 -5.57 -7.98
CA PHE A 212 -0.80 -5.67 -6.56
C PHE A 212 -1.24 -4.45 -5.77
N ASP A 213 -0.90 -3.24 -6.22
CA ASP A 213 -1.25 -2.01 -5.51
C ASP A 213 -2.77 -1.80 -5.42
N LEU A 214 -3.49 -2.13 -6.51
CA LEU A 214 -4.94 -2.10 -6.52
C LEU A 214 -5.51 -3.07 -5.47
N ALA A 215 -5.12 -4.35 -5.54
CA ALA A 215 -5.60 -5.38 -4.62
C ALA A 215 -5.25 -5.06 -3.17
N PHE A 216 -4.05 -4.53 -2.92
CA PHE A 216 -3.57 -4.19 -1.58
C PHE A 216 -4.38 -3.04 -0.96
N CYS A 217 -4.71 -2.01 -1.73
CA CYS A 217 -5.56 -0.92 -1.25
C CYS A 217 -7.01 -1.37 -1.00
N LEU A 218 -7.58 -2.13 -1.94
CA LEU A 218 -8.94 -2.66 -1.84
C LEU A 218 -9.11 -3.61 -0.65
N ASN A 219 -8.11 -4.47 -0.39
CA ASN A 219 -8.04 -5.34 0.78
C ASN A 219 -8.26 -4.56 2.09
N HIS A 220 -7.61 -3.40 2.23
CA HIS A 220 -7.80 -2.57 3.40
C HIS A 220 -9.22 -2.03 3.53
N LEU A 221 -9.89 -1.62 2.44
CA LEU A 221 -11.29 -1.18 2.49
C LEU A 221 -12.22 -2.29 2.98
N LEU A 222 -12.02 -3.53 2.54
CA LEU A 222 -12.80 -4.68 3.04
C LEU A 222 -12.57 -4.93 4.53
N LEU A 223 -11.31 -4.93 4.98
CA LEU A 223 -10.97 -5.14 6.40
C LEU A 223 -11.53 -4.04 7.31
N LYS A 224 -11.73 -2.81 6.80
CA LYS A 224 -12.32 -1.71 7.60
C LYS A 224 -13.78 -1.96 7.97
N CYS A 225 -14.51 -2.80 7.23
CA CYS A 225 -15.87 -3.22 7.60
C CYS A 225 -15.93 -3.87 8.98
N LEU A 226 -14.84 -4.51 9.44
CA LEU A 226 -14.77 -5.07 10.79
C LEU A 226 -14.30 -4.05 11.84
N TRP A 227 -13.52 -3.04 11.44
CA TRP A 227 -13.05 -2.02 12.38
C TRP A 227 -14.14 -1.01 12.74
N THR A 228 -14.91 -0.61 11.73
CA THR A 228 -15.97 0.41 11.88
C THR A 228 -17.25 -0.07 11.18
N PRO A 229 -17.98 -1.06 11.76
CA PRO A 229 -19.11 -1.71 11.10
C PRO A 229 -20.21 -0.76 10.62
N ALA A 230 -20.45 0.34 11.35
CA ALA A 230 -21.42 1.37 10.97
C ALA A 230 -21.12 2.04 9.60
N ALA A 231 -19.86 2.03 9.16
CA ALA A 231 -19.43 2.60 7.89
C ALA A 231 -19.27 1.57 6.76
N THR A 232 -19.68 0.31 6.97
CA THR A 232 -19.55 -0.80 6.01
C THR A 232 -20.03 -0.42 4.61
N ALA A 233 -21.24 0.12 4.49
CA ALA A 233 -21.79 0.49 3.18
C ALA A 233 -20.91 1.54 2.47
N ALA A 234 -20.33 2.49 3.21
CA ALA A 234 -19.44 3.50 2.63
C ALA A 234 -18.08 2.91 2.22
N PHE A 235 -17.53 1.94 2.96
CA PHE A 235 -16.31 1.23 2.56
C PHE A 235 -16.52 0.39 1.30
N LEU A 236 -17.66 -0.32 1.18
CA LEU A 236 -17.97 -1.11 0.00
C LEU A 236 -18.19 -0.22 -1.23
N ARG A 237 -18.89 0.92 -1.10
CA ARG A 237 -18.98 1.89 -2.21
C ARG A 237 -17.63 2.51 -2.57
N SER A 238 -16.77 2.76 -1.57
CA SER A 238 -15.41 3.25 -1.81
C SER A 238 -14.55 2.21 -2.54
N PHE A 239 -14.73 0.92 -2.23
CA PHE A 239 -14.12 -0.19 -2.96
C PHE A 239 -14.53 -0.14 -4.43
N ASP A 240 -15.84 -0.11 -4.69
CA ASP A 240 -16.39 -0.10 -6.06
C ASP A 240 -15.91 1.13 -6.83
N ALA A 241 -15.95 2.30 -6.20
CA ALA A 241 -15.50 3.56 -6.80
C ALA A 241 -14.00 3.59 -7.11
N LEU A 242 -13.15 3.03 -6.24
CA LEU A 242 -11.72 2.91 -6.49
C LEU A 242 -11.44 1.92 -7.62
N ALA A 243 -12.00 0.71 -7.52
CA ALA A 243 -11.80 -0.36 -8.50
C ALA A 243 -12.21 0.09 -9.90
N GLU A 244 -13.42 0.62 -10.05
CA GLU A 244 -13.91 1.10 -11.34
C GLU A 244 -13.05 2.23 -11.91
N THR A 245 -12.72 3.22 -11.08
CA THR A 245 -11.93 4.37 -11.54
C THR A 245 -10.53 3.97 -11.95
N TYR A 246 -9.93 3.02 -11.22
CA TYR A 246 -8.62 2.51 -11.56
C TYR A 246 -8.68 1.71 -12.88
N LEU A 247 -9.58 0.74 -12.96
CA LEU A 247 -9.70 -0.14 -14.13
C LEU A 247 -10.12 0.60 -15.40
N ALA A 248 -10.91 1.67 -15.29
CA ALA A 248 -11.30 2.51 -16.42
C ALA A 248 -10.12 3.31 -17.01
N GLY A 249 -9.06 3.58 -16.22
CA GLY A 249 -7.86 4.25 -16.72
C GLY A 249 -6.74 3.30 -17.16
N VAL A 250 -6.96 1.99 -17.15
CA VAL A 250 -5.98 1.00 -17.61
C VAL A 250 -5.95 1.02 -19.14
N GLU A 251 -4.87 1.54 -19.71
CA GLU A 251 -4.66 1.64 -21.16
C GLU A 251 -3.48 0.79 -21.67
N TRP A 252 -2.63 0.27 -20.77
CA TRP A 252 -1.39 -0.44 -21.12
C TRP A 252 -1.54 -1.96 -21.26
N GLU A 253 -2.69 -2.50 -20.89
CA GLU A 253 -3.06 -3.91 -21.04
C GLU A 253 -4.58 -4.06 -21.08
N ALA A 254 -5.08 -5.27 -21.34
CA ALA A 254 -6.52 -5.50 -21.30
C ALA A 254 -7.05 -5.40 -19.85
N ARG A 255 -8.06 -4.54 -19.65
CA ARG A 255 -8.74 -4.34 -18.35
C ARG A 255 -9.08 -5.64 -17.64
N ALA A 256 -9.67 -6.60 -18.36
CA ALA A 256 -10.07 -7.89 -17.79
C ALA A 256 -8.89 -8.71 -17.25
N LEU A 257 -7.72 -8.64 -17.90
CA LEU A 257 -6.53 -9.37 -17.44
C LEU A 257 -5.94 -8.76 -16.17
N LEU A 258 -5.98 -7.44 -16.03
CA LEU A 258 -5.55 -6.77 -14.79
C LEU A 258 -6.54 -7.06 -13.66
N GLU A 259 -7.83 -6.94 -13.93
CA GLU A 259 -8.88 -7.20 -12.94
C GLU A 259 -8.80 -8.64 -12.42
N GLU A 260 -8.64 -9.63 -13.30
CA GLU A 260 -8.49 -11.03 -12.92
C GLU A 260 -7.27 -11.23 -11.98
N ARG A 261 -6.12 -10.62 -12.29
CA ARG A 261 -4.95 -10.68 -11.41
C ARG A 261 -5.22 -10.05 -10.04
N ALA A 262 -5.88 -8.89 -10.01
CA ALA A 262 -6.23 -8.22 -8.77
C ALA A 262 -7.23 -9.06 -7.95
N ALA A 263 -8.22 -9.68 -8.60
CA ALA A 263 -9.22 -10.54 -8.00
C ALA A 263 -8.63 -11.85 -7.44
N HIS A 264 -7.56 -12.37 -8.04
CA HIS A 264 -6.82 -13.52 -7.53
C HIS A 264 -5.90 -13.14 -6.35
N LEU A 265 -5.26 -11.97 -6.41
CA LEU A 265 -4.36 -11.47 -5.37
C LEU A 265 -5.11 -11.12 -4.08
N LEU A 266 -6.26 -10.46 -4.20
CA LEU A 266 -6.95 -9.84 -3.07
C LEU A 266 -7.31 -10.87 -1.97
N PRO A 267 -7.90 -12.04 -2.25
CA PRO A 267 -8.21 -13.03 -1.22
C PRO A 267 -6.96 -13.54 -0.49
N GLY A 268 -5.84 -13.73 -1.20
CA GLY A 268 -4.57 -14.12 -0.60
C GLY A 268 -4.03 -13.04 0.36
N LEU A 269 -4.07 -11.77 -0.06
CA LEU A 269 -3.70 -10.63 0.78
C LEU A 269 -4.65 -10.45 1.97
N PHE A 270 -5.94 -10.72 1.79
CA PHE A 270 -6.96 -10.65 2.83
C PHE A 270 -6.72 -11.70 3.92
N LEU A 271 -6.48 -12.96 3.54
CA LEU A 271 -6.11 -14.03 4.48
C LEU A 271 -4.78 -13.71 5.19
N ALA A 272 -3.80 -13.18 4.48
CA ALA A 272 -2.51 -12.80 5.04
C ALA A 272 -2.60 -11.71 6.13
N ARG A 273 -3.64 -10.87 6.11
CA ARG A 273 -3.85 -9.86 7.17
C ARG A 273 -4.40 -10.43 8.48
N VAL A 274 -4.72 -11.73 8.54
CA VAL A 274 -5.07 -12.41 9.80
C VAL A 274 -4.10 -13.54 10.14
N ASP A 275 -3.56 -14.24 9.13
CA ASP A 275 -2.70 -15.41 9.35
C ASP A 275 -1.28 -15.26 8.77
N GLY A 276 -0.93 -14.15 8.11
CA GLY A 276 0.44 -13.87 7.64
C GLY A 276 1.35 -13.28 8.73
N LYS A 277 2.56 -12.85 8.35
CA LYS A 277 3.53 -12.22 9.28
C LYS A 277 3.19 -10.77 9.63
N SER A 278 2.27 -10.15 8.90
CA SER A 278 1.83 -8.77 9.11
C SER A 278 0.31 -8.70 9.28
N PRO A 279 -0.25 -9.18 10.40
CA PRO A 279 -1.68 -9.07 10.65
C PRO A 279 -2.11 -7.59 10.83
N VAL A 280 -3.37 -7.25 10.51
CA VAL A 280 -3.93 -5.93 10.89
C VAL A 280 -4.11 -5.84 12.39
N GLU A 281 -3.67 -4.72 12.97
CA GLU A 281 -3.62 -4.53 14.41
C GLU A 281 -5.01 -4.32 15.05
N TYR A 282 -6.01 -3.99 14.26
CA TYR A 282 -7.37 -3.69 14.73
C TYR A 282 -8.35 -4.86 14.65
N ILE A 283 -7.96 -5.99 14.03
CA ILE A 283 -8.77 -7.22 14.06
C ILE A 283 -8.22 -8.14 15.16
N THR A 284 -8.80 -8.00 16.34
CA THR A 284 -8.35 -8.68 17.55
C THR A 284 -9.23 -9.87 17.92
N ALA A 285 -10.52 -9.83 17.58
CA ALA A 285 -11.46 -10.90 17.88
C ALA A 285 -11.27 -12.11 16.95
N GLU A 286 -11.22 -13.32 17.52
CA GLU A 286 -11.05 -14.55 16.74
C GLU A 286 -12.25 -14.81 15.82
N ALA A 287 -13.46 -14.42 16.23
CA ALA A 287 -14.66 -14.52 15.40
C ALA A 287 -14.55 -13.70 14.09
N ASP A 288 -13.89 -12.54 14.14
CA ASP A 288 -13.65 -11.70 12.97
C ASP A 288 -12.54 -12.27 12.08
N ARG A 289 -11.47 -12.81 12.68
CA ARG A 289 -10.44 -13.55 11.94
C ARG A 289 -11.03 -14.76 11.21
N GLU A 290 -11.89 -15.50 11.88
CA GLU A 290 -12.57 -16.65 11.27
C GLU A 290 -13.54 -16.23 10.16
N ARG A 291 -14.15 -15.05 10.26
CA ARG A 291 -14.95 -14.49 9.16
C ARG A 291 -14.08 -14.19 7.93
N VAL A 292 -12.90 -13.59 8.12
CA VAL A 292 -11.92 -13.38 7.05
C VAL A 292 -11.52 -14.72 6.42
N ARG A 293 -11.19 -15.73 7.23
CA ARG A 293 -10.82 -17.08 6.73
C ARG A 293 -11.93 -17.73 5.92
N ARG A 294 -13.16 -17.75 6.44
CA ARG A 294 -14.32 -18.36 5.75
C ARG A 294 -14.63 -17.70 4.41
N THR A 295 -14.33 -16.41 4.26
CA THR A 295 -14.51 -15.68 3.00
C THR A 295 -13.33 -15.90 2.06
N ALA A 296 -12.09 -15.78 2.55
CA ALA A 296 -10.90 -15.81 1.70
C ALA A 296 -10.60 -17.22 1.15
N ARG A 297 -10.73 -18.27 1.97
CA ARG A 297 -10.30 -19.63 1.59
C ARG A 297 -11.02 -20.16 0.35
N PRO A 298 -12.37 -20.08 0.24
CA PRO A 298 -13.06 -20.51 -0.99
C PRO A 298 -12.63 -19.73 -2.23
N LEU A 299 -12.39 -18.42 -2.09
CA LEU A 299 -11.94 -17.56 -3.18
C LEU A 299 -10.49 -17.82 -3.60
N ILE A 300 -9.63 -18.32 -2.70
CA ILE A 300 -8.27 -18.78 -3.06
C ILE A 300 -8.33 -20.14 -3.75
N ALA A 301 -9.17 -21.05 -3.25
CA ALA A 301 -9.33 -22.38 -3.82
C ALA A 301 -9.94 -22.34 -5.23
N ASN A 302 -10.94 -21.46 -5.41
CA ASN A 302 -11.65 -21.22 -6.67
C ASN A 302 -11.61 -19.72 -7.01
N PRO A 303 -10.51 -19.26 -7.64
CA PRO A 303 -10.30 -17.84 -7.93
C PRO A 303 -11.42 -17.22 -8.81
N PRO A 304 -12.01 -16.09 -8.40
CA PRO A 304 -13.00 -15.39 -9.20
C PRO A 304 -12.33 -14.53 -10.29
N ALA A 305 -13.05 -14.28 -11.38
CA ALA A 305 -12.54 -13.44 -12.47
C ALA A 305 -12.60 -11.93 -12.22
N THR A 306 -13.41 -11.47 -11.25
CA THR A 306 -13.73 -10.06 -11.05
C THR A 306 -13.56 -9.63 -9.60
N LEU A 307 -13.23 -8.36 -9.37
CA LEU A 307 -13.15 -7.77 -8.03
C LEU A 307 -14.54 -7.68 -7.36
N ALA A 308 -15.60 -7.51 -8.17
CA ALA A 308 -16.98 -7.49 -7.70
C ALA A 308 -17.36 -8.77 -6.93
N ALA A 309 -17.05 -9.94 -7.49
CA ALA A 309 -17.31 -11.23 -6.84
C ALA A 309 -16.62 -11.37 -5.46
N VAL A 310 -15.39 -10.85 -5.32
CA VAL A 310 -14.68 -10.83 -4.03
C VAL A 310 -15.39 -9.93 -3.03
N ARG A 311 -15.81 -8.74 -3.47
CA ARG A 311 -16.54 -7.76 -2.65
C ARG A 311 -17.93 -8.27 -2.24
N GLU A 312 -18.64 -8.96 -3.13
CA GLU A 312 -19.96 -9.54 -2.87
C GLU A 312 -19.88 -10.66 -1.83
N ALA A 313 -18.95 -11.61 -2.01
CA ALA A 313 -18.70 -12.66 -1.02
C ALA A 313 -18.39 -12.08 0.37
N TRP A 314 -17.64 -10.96 0.43
CA TRP A 314 -17.39 -10.28 1.69
C TRP A 314 -18.64 -9.62 2.28
N ALA A 315 -19.44 -8.94 1.45
CA ALA A 315 -20.68 -8.31 1.90
C ALA A 315 -21.67 -9.32 2.50
N GLU A 316 -21.79 -10.50 1.90
CA GLU A 316 -22.61 -11.60 2.42
C GLU A 316 -22.10 -12.16 3.74
N ALA A 317 -20.77 -12.18 3.93
CA ALA A 317 -20.15 -12.68 5.15
C ALA A 317 -20.25 -11.71 6.33
N LEU A 318 -20.54 -10.43 6.12
CA LEU A 318 -20.59 -9.42 7.18
C LEU A 318 -21.84 -9.54 8.09
N PRO A 319 -21.80 -9.07 9.35
CA PRO A 319 -22.97 -9.07 10.21
C PRO A 319 -24.03 -8.08 9.71
N GLY A 320 -25.30 -8.50 9.65
CA GLY A 320 -26.42 -7.60 9.33
C GLY A 320 -26.75 -7.45 7.84
N SER A 321 -26.10 -8.19 6.95
CA SER A 321 -26.53 -8.36 5.56
C SER A 321 -27.72 -9.32 5.52
N VAL A 322 -28.92 -8.77 5.71
CA VAL A 322 -30.16 -9.42 5.28
C VAL A 322 -30.46 -8.90 3.87
N GLN A 323 -30.83 -9.82 2.98
CA GLN A 323 -31.39 -9.56 1.66
C GLN A 323 -32.44 -8.44 1.67
#